data_AF-A0A7C9FBH6-F1
#
_entry.id   AF-A0A7C9FBH6-F1
#
_cell.length_a   1.000
_cell.length_b   1.000
_cell.length_c   1.000
_cell.angle_alpha   90.00
_cell.angle_beta   90.00
_cell.angle_gamma   90.00
#
_symmetry.space_group_name_H-M   'P 1'
#
loop_
_entity.id
_entity.type
_entity.pdbx_description
1 polymer ?
#
loop_
_entity_poly.entity_id
_entity_poly.type
_entity_poly.pdbx_seq_one_letter_code
_entity_poly.pdbx_strand_id
1 'polypeptide(L)'
;MLKRPLLAIALLGSLLACESGKDDPAADALPTDDCYYSSRKTIDTFDKVEGIIVLTTAGSETEATIYYPVVAGTPYCACNLPASFLQDSLRVVFSAEQKEIYPNEKWKCQPIVLTSIATSPGKGTPE
;
A
#
# COMPACT_ATOMS: atom_id res chain seq x y z
N MET A 1 -20.16 24.11 64.22
CA MET A 1 -20.90 24.68 63.06
C MET A 1 -19.99 25.72 62.41
N LEU A 2 -19.13 25.35 61.44
CA LEU A 2 -19.31 25.43 59.96
C LEU A 2 -19.83 26.82 59.52
N LYS A 3 -19.14 27.65 58.72
CA LYS A 3 -18.53 27.43 57.39
C LYS A 3 -17.53 28.56 57.04
N ARG A 4 -16.39 28.22 56.42
CA ARG A 4 -15.51 29.16 55.68
C ARG A 4 -15.77 28.98 54.17
N PRO A 5 -15.85 30.04 53.36
CA PRO A 5 -16.02 29.90 51.92
C PRO A 5 -14.70 29.53 51.24
N LEU A 6 -14.78 28.49 50.40
CA LEU A 6 -13.72 28.01 49.53
C LEU A 6 -13.33 29.06 48.50
N LEU A 7 -12.03 29.33 48.41
CA LEU A 7 -11.39 29.99 47.27
C LEU A 7 -11.28 28.95 46.14
N ALA A 8 -11.98 29.16 45.03
CA ALA A 8 -11.88 28.30 43.85
C ALA A 8 -10.64 28.71 43.04
N ILE A 9 -9.57 27.93 43.12
CA ILE A 9 -8.40 28.03 42.25
C ILE A 9 -8.65 27.15 41.04
N ALA A 10 -8.81 27.79 39.88
CA ALA A 10 -8.74 27.15 38.58
C ALA A 10 -7.27 26.92 38.21
N LEU A 11 -6.85 25.67 38.01
CA LEU A 11 -5.68 25.29 37.21
C LEU A 11 -5.93 23.89 36.65
N LEU A 12 -6.16 23.74 35.35
CA LEU A 12 -5.17 23.68 34.26
C LEU A 12 -4.67 22.23 34.03
N GLY A 13 -5.00 21.71 32.85
CA GLY A 13 -4.12 20.83 32.09
C GLY A 13 -4.06 19.36 32.51
N SER A 14 -4.77 18.51 31.77
CA SER A 14 -4.29 17.18 31.39
C SER A 14 -5.11 16.71 30.18
N LEU A 15 -4.76 17.27 29.02
CA LEU A 15 -5.02 16.67 27.73
C LEU A 15 -4.30 15.31 27.72
N LEU A 16 -5.02 14.23 28.05
CA LEU A 16 -4.58 12.88 27.74
C LEU A 16 -4.77 12.68 26.23
N ALA A 17 -3.71 13.04 25.52
CA ALA A 17 -3.46 12.67 24.15
C ALA A 17 -3.43 11.13 24.06
N CYS A 18 -4.46 10.54 23.47
CA CYS A 18 -4.30 9.36 22.64
C CYS A 18 -4.25 9.84 21.20
N GLU A 19 -3.13 10.46 20.82
CA GLU A 19 -2.80 10.63 19.42
C GLU A 19 -2.58 9.21 18.88
N SER A 20 -3.60 8.69 18.19
CA SER A 20 -3.50 7.40 17.50
C SER A 20 -2.59 7.59 16.30
N GLY A 21 -1.29 7.66 16.55
CA GLY A 21 -0.28 7.45 15.54
C GLY A 21 -0.38 5.99 15.10
N LYS A 22 -1.28 5.71 14.15
CA LYS A 22 -1.01 4.65 13.20
C LYS A 22 0.20 5.15 12.42
N ASP A 23 1.38 4.66 12.78
CA ASP A 23 2.53 4.73 11.91
C ASP A 23 2.11 4.05 10.60
N ASP A 24 1.67 4.84 9.63
CA ASP A 24 1.50 4.35 8.27
C ASP A 24 2.90 3.82 7.87
N PRO A 25 3.01 2.55 7.48
CA PRO A 25 4.31 1.98 7.13
C PRO A 25 4.95 2.86 6.06
N ALA A 26 6.22 3.21 6.27
CA ALA A 26 6.95 4.17 5.46
C ALA A 26 6.72 3.86 3.97
N ALA A 27 5.99 4.76 3.29
CA ALA A 27 5.72 4.64 1.88
C ALA A 27 6.97 5.06 1.13
N ASP A 28 7.56 4.15 0.36
CA ASP A 28 8.65 4.53 -0.53
C ASP A 28 8.13 5.48 -1.62
N ALA A 29 8.98 6.42 -2.02
CA ALA A 29 8.68 7.28 -3.14
C ALA A 29 8.52 6.44 -4.41
N LEU A 30 7.37 6.54 -5.06
CA LEU A 30 7.07 5.82 -6.29
C LEU A 30 7.83 6.46 -7.47
N PRO A 31 8.56 5.67 -8.28
CA PRO A 31 9.09 6.15 -9.55
C PRO A 31 7.98 6.78 -10.39
N THR A 32 8.28 7.93 -11.00
CA THR A 32 7.33 8.62 -11.89
C THR A 32 7.71 8.50 -13.37
N ASP A 33 8.91 8.00 -13.63
CA ASP A 33 9.45 7.83 -14.98
C ASP A 33 8.99 6.49 -15.60
N ASP A 34 8.76 6.51 -16.92
CA ASP A 34 8.59 5.32 -17.78
C ASP A 34 7.38 4.40 -17.52
N CYS A 35 6.29 4.90 -16.94
CA CYS A 35 5.04 4.14 -16.91
C CYS A 35 4.27 4.20 -18.25
N TYR A 36 4.57 3.26 -19.16
CA TYR A 36 4.03 3.18 -20.53
C TYR A 36 2.49 3.25 -20.62
N TYR A 37 1.77 2.72 -19.64
CA TYR A 37 0.31 2.68 -19.63
C TYR A 37 -0.33 3.66 -18.64
N SER A 38 0.42 4.63 -18.11
CA SER A 38 -0.10 5.67 -17.22
C SER A 38 -1.21 6.53 -17.86
N SER A 39 -1.09 6.80 -19.16
CA SER A 39 -2.03 7.58 -19.97
C SER A 39 -3.31 6.83 -20.35
N ARG A 40 -3.37 5.52 -20.12
CA ARG A 40 -4.56 4.72 -20.41
C ARG A 40 -5.68 5.05 -19.43
N LYS A 41 -6.92 4.79 -19.84
CA LYS A 41 -8.10 4.97 -19.00
C LYS A 41 -8.00 4.11 -17.74
N THR A 42 -8.27 4.72 -16.58
CA THR A 42 -8.46 3.99 -15.32
C THR A 42 -9.83 3.30 -15.35
N ILE A 43 -9.85 1.99 -15.11
CA ILE A 43 -11.06 1.15 -15.11
C ILE A 43 -11.44 0.68 -13.72
N ASP A 44 -10.49 0.68 -12.77
CA ASP A 44 -10.73 0.37 -11.36
C ASP A 44 -9.69 1.08 -10.47
N THR A 45 -9.98 1.19 -9.19
CA THR A 45 -9.09 1.79 -8.18
C THR A 45 -9.02 0.89 -6.94
N PHE A 46 -7.81 0.60 -6.50
CA PHE A 46 -7.56 -0.12 -5.26
C PHE A 46 -7.11 0.85 -4.18
N ASP A 47 -7.67 0.72 -2.98
CA ASP A 47 -7.29 1.52 -1.83
C ASP A 47 -6.85 0.61 -0.67
N LYS A 48 -5.56 0.72 -0.29
CA LYS A 48 -4.93 0.02 0.83
C LYS A 48 -5.25 -1.47 0.88
N VAL A 49 -5.07 -2.15 -0.25
CA VAL A 49 -5.30 -3.60 -0.36
C VAL A 49 -4.01 -4.38 -0.05
N GLU A 50 -4.15 -5.52 0.61
CA GLU A 50 -3.02 -6.42 0.89
C GLU A 50 -2.64 -7.20 -0.36
N GLY A 51 -1.35 -7.33 -0.65
CA GLY A 51 -0.84 -8.13 -1.76
C GLY A 51 0.46 -8.86 -1.43
N ILE A 52 0.89 -9.70 -2.35
CA ILE A 52 2.19 -10.39 -2.29
C ILE A 52 2.91 -10.16 -3.60
N ILE A 53 4.15 -9.69 -3.53
CA ILE A 53 5.05 -9.60 -4.68
C ILE A 53 5.62 -10.97 -4.94
N VAL A 54 5.53 -11.42 -6.19
CA VAL A 54 6.12 -12.66 -6.68
C VAL A 54 7.05 -12.32 -7.83
N LEU A 55 8.30 -12.77 -7.71
CA LEU A 55 9.31 -12.63 -8.75
C LEU A 55 9.32 -13.89 -9.63
N THR A 56 9.01 -13.74 -10.90
CA THR A 56 9.12 -14.83 -11.89
C THR A 56 10.34 -14.60 -12.75
N THR A 57 11.24 -15.58 -12.80
CA THR A 57 12.44 -15.50 -13.65
C THR A 57 12.27 -16.39 -14.88
N ALA A 58 12.42 -15.80 -16.06
CA ALA A 58 12.40 -16.49 -17.35
C ALA A 58 13.72 -16.19 -18.09
N GLY A 59 14.65 -17.15 -18.05
CA GLY A 59 16.00 -16.93 -18.58
C GLY A 59 16.76 -15.91 -17.73
N SER A 60 17.19 -14.81 -18.35
CA SER A 60 17.89 -13.69 -17.67
C SER A 60 16.96 -12.57 -17.22
N GLU A 61 15.66 -12.66 -17.50
CA GLU A 61 14.68 -11.64 -17.15
C GLU A 61 13.96 -12.02 -15.86
N THR A 62 13.92 -11.11 -14.90
CA THR A 62 13.11 -11.22 -13.69
C THR A 62 11.97 -10.22 -13.78
N GLU A 63 10.75 -10.71 -13.59
CA GLU A 63 9.55 -9.89 -13.55
C GLU A 63 8.92 -9.94 -12.16
N ALA A 64 8.51 -8.78 -11.65
CA ALA A 64 7.73 -8.67 -10.44
C ALA A 64 6.24 -8.53 -10.77
N THR A 65 5.41 -9.33 -10.11
CA THR A 65 3.95 -9.23 -10.17
C THR A 65 3.37 -9.14 -8.78
N ILE A 66 2.23 -8.46 -8.64
CA ILE A 66 1.51 -8.35 -7.37
C ILE A 66 0.28 -9.24 -7.43
N TYR A 67 0.18 -10.19 -6.50
CA TYR A 67 -1.00 -11.02 -6.30
C TYR A 67 -1.88 -10.42 -5.20
N TYR A 68 -3.12 -10.11 -5.55
CA TYR A 68 -4.15 -9.64 -4.63
C TYR A 68 -5.07 -10.82 -4.24
N PRO A 69 -5.00 -11.35 -3.02
CA PRO A 69 -5.64 -12.62 -2.65
C PRO A 69 -7.17 -12.60 -2.64
N VAL A 70 -7.82 -11.43 -2.63
CA VAL A 70 -9.28 -11.32 -2.61
C VAL A 70 -9.89 -11.59 -4.00
N VAL A 71 -9.13 -11.35 -5.07
CA VAL A 71 -9.57 -11.60 -6.44
C VAL A 71 -8.74 -12.76 -6.99
N ALA A 72 -9.31 -13.97 -6.94
CA ALA A 72 -8.73 -15.11 -7.63
C ALA A 72 -8.71 -14.81 -9.14
N GLY A 73 -7.53 -14.58 -9.71
CA GLY A 73 -7.43 -14.14 -11.10
C GLY A 73 -6.02 -13.86 -11.59
N THR A 74 -5.95 -13.11 -12.68
CA THR A 74 -4.72 -12.64 -13.32
C THR A 74 -3.95 -11.71 -12.37
N PRO A 75 -2.63 -11.88 -12.20
CA PRO A 75 -1.83 -11.01 -11.32
C PRO A 75 -1.76 -9.58 -11.87
N TYR A 76 -1.29 -8.64 -11.06
CA TYR A 76 -1.12 -7.24 -11.45
C TYR A 76 0.35 -6.92 -11.78
N CYS A 77 0.57 -6.11 -12.81
CA CYS A 77 1.88 -5.55 -13.12
C CYS A 77 1.89 -4.06 -12.81
N ALA A 78 2.78 -3.66 -11.89
CA ALA A 78 3.03 -2.27 -11.58
C ALA A 78 4.18 -1.73 -12.42
N CYS A 79 3.94 -0.67 -13.19
CA CYS A 79 4.98 -0.03 -14.01
C CYS A 79 5.96 0.79 -13.17
N ASN A 80 5.52 1.23 -12.00
CA ASN A 80 6.25 2.08 -11.06
C ASN A 80 6.52 1.36 -9.74
N LEU A 81 6.80 0.05 -9.80
CA LEU A 81 7.24 -0.68 -8.62
C LEU A 81 8.66 -0.23 -8.22
N PRO A 82 8.87 0.29 -7.00
CA PRO A 82 10.21 0.70 -6.57
C PRO A 82 11.15 -0.50 -6.46
N ALA A 83 12.43 -0.31 -6.75
CA ALA A 83 13.43 -1.38 -6.71
C ALA A 83 13.58 -2.02 -5.32
N SER A 84 13.32 -1.27 -4.25
CA SER A 84 13.30 -1.77 -2.86
C SER A 84 12.27 -2.88 -2.62
N PHE A 85 11.21 -2.91 -3.44
CA PHE A 85 10.13 -3.89 -3.39
C PHE A 85 10.36 -5.09 -4.32
N LEU A 86 11.48 -5.15 -5.07
CA LEU A 86 11.85 -6.32 -5.89
C LEU A 86 12.39 -7.45 -5.02
N GLN A 87 11.53 -7.97 -4.15
CA GLN A 87 11.82 -9.08 -3.25
C GLN A 87 10.72 -10.12 -3.39
N ASP A 88 11.11 -11.38 -3.62
CA ASP A 88 10.15 -12.45 -3.77
C ASP A 88 9.41 -12.73 -2.47
N SER A 89 8.13 -13.09 -2.57
CA SER A 89 7.22 -13.33 -1.46
C SER A 89 7.05 -12.14 -0.48
N LEU A 90 7.39 -10.91 -0.90
CA LEU A 90 7.22 -9.72 -0.06
C LEU A 90 5.75 -9.36 0.07
N ARG A 91 5.26 -9.29 1.32
CA ARG A 91 3.90 -8.83 1.63
C ARG A 91 3.85 -7.32 1.61
N VAL A 92 2.84 -6.78 0.94
CA VAL A 92 2.67 -5.34 0.76
C VAL A 92 1.24 -4.91 1.06
N VAL A 93 1.07 -3.65 1.42
CA VAL A 93 -0.21 -2.93 1.32
C VAL A 93 -0.03 -1.89 0.23
N PHE A 94 -0.93 -1.84 -0.74
CA PHE A 94 -0.82 -0.93 -1.88
C PHE A 94 -2.15 -0.29 -2.24
N SER A 95 -2.06 0.90 -2.83
CA SER A 95 -3.16 1.55 -3.56
C SER A 95 -2.72 1.71 -5.01
N ALA A 96 -3.64 1.55 -5.95
CA ALA A 96 -3.30 1.66 -7.37
C ALA A 96 -4.50 2.02 -8.25
N GLU A 97 -4.20 2.47 -9.46
CA GLU A 97 -5.16 2.62 -10.54
C GLU A 97 -4.99 1.47 -11.53
N GLN A 98 -6.03 0.65 -11.73
CA GLN A 98 -6.04 -0.34 -12.80
C GLN A 98 -6.32 0.33 -14.14
N LYS A 99 -5.46 0.04 -15.12
CA LYS A 99 -5.51 0.63 -16.45
C LYS A 99 -6.20 -0.32 -17.43
N GLU A 100 -6.83 0.26 -18.44
CA GLU A 100 -7.49 -0.48 -19.50
C GLU A 100 -6.50 -1.33 -20.32
N ILE A 101 -6.92 -2.57 -20.60
CA ILE A 101 -6.34 -3.41 -21.65
C ILE A 101 -7.24 -3.29 -22.87
N TYR A 102 -6.69 -2.92 -24.03
CA TYR A 102 -7.51 -2.80 -25.23
C TYR A 102 -7.97 -4.18 -25.73
N PRO A 103 -9.13 -4.29 -26.41
CA PRO A 103 -9.74 -5.59 -26.75
C PRO A 103 -8.86 -6.57 -27.53
N ASN A 104 -7.85 -6.10 -28.25
CA ASN A 104 -6.96 -6.92 -29.08
C ASN A 104 -5.60 -7.23 -28.43
N GLU A 105 -5.37 -6.78 -27.20
CA GLU A 105 -4.13 -7.03 -26.48
C GLU A 105 -4.24 -8.28 -25.61
N LYS A 106 -3.14 -9.02 -25.50
CA LYS A 106 -3.02 -10.18 -24.59
C LYS A 106 -1.95 -9.89 -23.57
N TRP A 107 -2.35 -9.79 -22.32
CA TRP A 107 -1.45 -9.52 -21.20
C TRP A 107 -1.40 -10.71 -20.25
N LYS A 108 -0.21 -10.97 -19.70
CA LYS A 108 -0.02 -11.95 -18.61
C LYS A 108 -0.50 -11.44 -17.26
N CYS A 109 -0.65 -10.13 -17.12
CA CYS A 109 -1.01 -9.42 -15.89
C CYS A 109 -1.89 -8.21 -16.20
N GLN A 110 -2.68 -7.77 -15.22
CA GLN A 110 -3.47 -6.54 -15.30
C GLN A 110 -2.56 -5.33 -15.04
N PRO A 111 -2.52 -4.33 -15.93
CA PRO A 111 -1.67 -3.17 -15.75
C PRO A 111 -2.21 -2.27 -14.64
N ILE A 112 -1.37 -1.92 -13.66
CA ILE A 112 -1.68 -0.97 -12.59
C ILE A 112 -0.60 0.10 -12.45
N VAL A 113 -1.01 1.28 -12.04
CA VAL A 113 -0.11 2.35 -11.59
C VAL A 113 -0.27 2.49 -10.09
N LEU A 114 0.79 2.23 -9.33
CA LEU A 114 0.77 2.39 -7.88
C LEU A 114 0.58 3.87 -7.54
N THR A 115 -0.23 4.13 -6.52
CA THR A 115 -0.39 5.45 -5.88
C THR A 115 0.14 5.45 -4.45
N SER A 116 0.22 4.27 -3.82
CA SER A 116 1.00 4.05 -2.61
C SER A 116 1.44 2.58 -2.53
N ILE A 117 2.57 2.32 -1.89
CA ILE A 117 2.99 0.96 -1.53
C ILE A 117 3.81 1.01 -0.24
N ALA A 118 3.59 0.02 0.61
CA ALA A 118 4.35 -0.16 1.84
C ALA A 118 4.48 -1.64 2.17
N THR A 119 5.52 -2.02 2.91
CA THR A 119 5.64 -3.39 3.41
C THR A 119 4.53 -3.66 4.42
N SER A 120 3.81 -4.76 4.27
CA SER A 120 2.84 -5.19 5.27
C SER A 120 3.60 -5.85 6.42
N PRO A 121 3.40 -5.43 7.69
CA PRO A 121 3.95 -6.17 8.82
C PRO A 121 3.32 -7.56 8.80
N GLY A 122 4.10 -8.54 8.36
CA GLY A 122 3.68 -9.94 8.43
C GLY A 122 3.23 -10.20 9.86
N LYS A 123 2.07 -10.85 10.04
CA LYS A 123 1.72 -11.42 11.35
C LYS A 123 2.92 -12.27 11.76
N GLY A 124 3.76 -11.76 12.66
CA GLY A 124 4.84 -12.52 13.25
C GLY A 124 4.21 -13.79 13.79
N THR A 125 4.66 -14.94 13.33
CA THR A 125 4.42 -16.18 14.06
C THR A 125 4.99 -15.92 15.46
N PRO A 126 4.20 -15.98 16.54
CA PRO A 126 4.78 -16.01 17.86
C PRO A 126 5.64 -17.27 17.92
N GLU A 127 6.93 -17.12 18.21
CA GLU A 127 7.79 -18.23 18.64
C GLU A 127 7.26 -18.84 19.95
#